data_AF-A0A7X6T0F7-F1
#
_entry.id   AF-A0A7X6T0F7-F1
#
_cell.length_a   1.000
_cell.length_b   1.000
_cell.length_c   1.000
_cell.angle_alpha   90.00
_cell.angle_beta   90.00
_cell.angle_gamma   90.00
#
_symmetry.space_group_name_H-M   'P 1'
#
loop_
_entity.id
_entity.type
_entity.pdbx_description
1 polymer ?
#
loop_
_entity_poly.entity_id
_entity_poly.type
_entity_poly.pdbx_seq_one_letter_code
_entity_poly.pdbx_strand_id
1 'polypeptide(L)'
;MNKFWDHQKLTPDTKTMLLEAQIDDIIEMIEDYCLMMLMDHQQNGTTLVGIRAWSLLNSEEWALLIEQLKQVKLFGMPMQIIEKYNHDHDVDELHISWGYQS
;
A
#
# COMPACT_ATOMS: atom_id res chain seq x y z
N MET A 1 1.47 0.86 -46.93
CA MET A 1 0.77 -0.20 -46.19
C MET A 1 1.28 -0.16 -44.76
N ASN A 2 0.48 0.41 -43.85
CA ASN A 2 0.82 0.54 -42.43
C ASN A 2 0.67 -0.82 -41.73
N LYS A 3 1.78 -1.36 -41.23
CA LYS A 3 1.80 -2.36 -40.17
C LYS A 3 2.60 -1.76 -39.02
N PHE A 4 1.99 -0.82 -38.32
CA PHE A 4 2.36 -0.50 -36.94
C PHE A 4 1.35 -1.23 -36.04
N TRP A 5 1.68 -1.42 -34.77
CA TRP A 5 1.03 -2.28 -33.78
C TRP A 5 1.54 -3.72 -33.76
N ASP A 6 2.86 -3.88 -33.66
CA ASP A 6 3.41 -4.96 -32.85
C ASP A 6 3.00 -4.66 -31.39
N HIS A 7 2.19 -5.55 -30.81
CA HIS A 7 1.99 -5.59 -29.37
C HIS A 7 3.35 -5.88 -28.73
N GLN A 8 4.06 -4.84 -28.29
CA GLN A 8 5.23 -4.98 -27.43
C GLN A 8 4.77 -5.71 -26.16
N LYS A 9 4.98 -7.03 -26.14
CA LYS A 9 4.92 -7.83 -24.93
C LYS A 9 6.04 -7.29 -24.05
N LEU A 10 5.67 -6.49 -23.04
CA LEU A 10 6.58 -6.06 -21.98
C LEU A 10 7.35 -7.30 -21.50
N THR A 11 8.68 -7.21 -21.46
CA THR A 11 9.50 -8.29 -20.93
C THR A 11 9.16 -8.47 -19.45
N PRO A 12 9.26 -9.70 -18.91
CA PRO A 12 8.96 -9.97 -17.50
C PRO A 12 9.65 -8.98 -16.56
N ASP A 13 10.92 -8.64 -16.83
CA ASP A 13 11.72 -7.70 -16.05
C ASP A 13 11.10 -6.29 -16.01
N THR A 14 10.66 -5.75 -17.15
CA THR A 14 9.96 -4.45 -17.17
C THR A 14 8.62 -4.48 -16.43
N LYS A 15 7.91 -5.61 -16.43
CA LYS A 15 6.65 -5.72 -15.69
C LYS A 15 6.89 -5.70 -14.18
N THR A 16 7.93 -6.39 -13.72
CA THR A 16 8.34 -6.39 -12.31
C THR A 16 8.75 -4.99 -11.86
N MET A 17 9.57 -4.27 -12.65
CA MET A 17 10.00 -2.91 -12.30
C MET A 17 8.82 -1.92 -12.23
N LEU A 18 7.82 -2.06 -13.10
CA LEU A 18 6.62 -1.21 -13.06
C LEU A 18 5.74 -1.51 -11.85
N LEU A 19 5.63 -2.78 -11.46
CA LEU A 19 4.90 -3.19 -10.26
C LEU A 19 5.59 -2.69 -8.99
N GLU A 20 6.92 -2.81 -8.92
CA GLU A 20 7.70 -2.28 -7.79
C GLU A 20 7.49 -0.77 -7.65
N ALA A 21 7.62 -0.02 -8.74
CA ALA A 21 7.35 1.43 -8.72
C ALA A 21 5.91 1.76 -8.29
N GLN A 22 4.91 1.00 -8.75
CA GLN A 22 3.53 1.19 -8.33
C GLN A 22 3.33 0.92 -6.84
N ILE A 23 3.98 -0.12 -6.29
CA ILE A 23 3.92 -0.43 -4.86
C ILE A 23 4.60 0.67 -4.05
N ASP A 24 5.77 1.15 -4.50
CA ASP A 24 6.48 2.25 -3.86
C ASP A 24 5.62 3.52 -3.80
N ASP A 25 4.95 3.89 -4.91
CA ASP A 25 4.03 5.04 -4.95
C ASP A 25 2.88 4.91 -3.93
N ILE A 26 2.31 3.70 -3.80
CA ILE A 26 1.23 3.42 -2.83
C ILE A 26 1.77 3.53 -1.40
N ILE A 27 2.97 3.01 -1.14
CA ILE A 27 3.62 3.09 0.17
C ILE A 27 3.88 4.55 0.55
N GLU A 28 4.44 5.36 -0.36
CA GLU A 28 4.70 6.78 -0.13
C GLU A 28 3.41 7.52 0.22
N MET A 29 2.33 7.28 -0.52
CA MET A 29 1.02 7.86 -0.23
C MET A 29 0.51 7.47 1.18
N ILE A 30 0.66 6.21 1.57
CA ILE A 30 0.24 5.72 2.89
C ILE A 30 1.12 6.33 3.99
N GLU A 31 2.44 6.40 3.77
CA GLU A 31 3.39 7.00 4.69
C GLU A 31 3.07 8.48 4.94
N ASP A 32 2.86 9.25 3.87
CA ASP A 32 2.47 10.66 3.94
C ASP A 32 1.17 10.85 4.73
N TYR A 33 0.17 10.02 4.46
CA TYR A 33 -1.08 10.06 5.21
C TYR A 33 -0.86 9.74 6.69
N CYS A 34 -0.07 8.72 7.02
CA CYS A 34 0.22 8.39 8.41
C CYS A 34 1.03 9.49 9.12
N LEU A 35 1.99 10.10 8.43
CA LEU A 35 2.75 11.24 8.93
C LEU A 35 1.83 12.42 9.23
N MET A 36 0.90 12.74 8.34
CA MET A 36 -0.12 13.77 8.56
C MET A 36 -0.98 13.44 9.80
N MET A 37 -1.46 12.20 9.93
CA MET A 37 -2.26 11.79 11.09
C MET A 37 -1.48 11.90 12.41
N LEU A 38 -0.18 11.61 12.39
CA LEU A 38 0.68 11.78 13.56
C LEU A 38 0.94 13.26 13.87
N MET A 39 1.28 14.08 12.87
CA MET A 39 1.71 15.47 13.10
C MET A 39 0.55 16.41 13.38
N ASP A 40 -0.51 16.33 12.56
CA ASP A 40 -1.61 17.30 12.61
C ASP A 40 -2.68 16.87 13.61
N HIS A 41 -2.85 15.57 13.80
CA HIS A 41 -3.90 15.01 14.66
C HIS A 41 -3.37 14.32 15.92
N GLN A 42 -2.04 14.24 16.11
CA GLN A 42 -1.39 13.61 17.28
C GLN A 42 -1.89 12.19 17.56
N GLN A 43 -2.21 11.45 16.48
CA GLN A 43 -2.67 10.07 16.61
C GLN A 43 -1.48 9.10 16.67
N ASN A 44 -1.70 7.96 17.33
CA ASN A 44 -0.73 6.85 17.40
C ASN A 44 -1.10 5.69 16.43
N GLY A 45 -2.08 5.93 15.56
CA GLY A 45 -2.57 4.98 14.58
C GLY A 45 -3.69 5.57 13.74
N THR A 46 -4.03 4.90 12.65
CA THR A 46 -5.10 5.26 11.73
C THR A 46 -5.67 4.01 11.06
N THR A 47 -6.86 4.13 10.48
CA THR A 47 -7.50 3.07 9.70
C THR A 47 -7.72 3.56 8.29
N LEU A 48 -7.24 2.81 7.31
CA LEU A 48 -7.53 3.01 5.90
C LEU A 48 -8.60 2.01 5.45
N VAL A 49 -9.63 2.49 4.77
CA VAL A 49 -10.78 1.67 4.36
C VAL A 49 -10.85 1.62 2.84
N GLY A 50 -11.16 0.45 2.28
CA GLY A 50 -11.31 0.27 0.82
C GLY A 50 -9.98 0.33 0.07
N ILE A 51 -8.86 0.17 0.77
CA ILE A 51 -7.51 0.33 0.23
C ILE A 51 -7.23 -0.63 -0.94
N ARG A 52 -7.67 -1.89 -0.83
CA ARG A 52 -7.53 -2.88 -1.89
C ARG A 52 -8.33 -2.51 -3.14
N ALA A 53 -9.47 -1.84 -2.98
CA ALA A 53 -10.28 -1.37 -4.11
C ALA A 53 -9.68 -0.13 -4.79
N TRP A 54 -8.91 0.68 -4.05
CA TRP A 54 -8.18 1.83 -4.60
C TRP A 54 -6.92 1.40 -5.36
N SER A 55 -6.30 0.31 -4.93
CA SER A 55 -5.13 -0.27 -5.59
C SER A 55 -5.58 -1.24 -6.68
N LEU A 56 -5.08 -1.13 -7.90
CA LEU A 56 -5.39 -2.10 -8.98
C LEU A 56 -4.65 -3.44 -8.81
N LEU A 57 -4.24 -3.77 -7.59
CA LEU A 57 -3.38 -4.90 -7.28
C LEU A 57 -4.19 -6.19 -7.18
N ASN A 58 -3.62 -7.27 -7.73
CA ASN A 58 -4.14 -8.60 -7.51
C ASN A 58 -3.73 -9.12 -6.10
N SER A 59 -4.16 -10.33 -5.74
CA SER A 59 -3.92 -10.89 -4.40
C SER A 59 -2.43 -11.09 -4.06
N GLU A 60 -1.58 -11.43 -5.03
CA GLU A 60 -0.14 -11.64 -4.81
C GLU A 60 0.58 -10.29 -4.64
N GLU A 61 0.23 -9.32 -5.48
CA GLU A 61 0.76 -7.96 -5.44
C GLU A 61 0.33 -7.24 -4.15
N TRP A 62 -0.89 -7.48 -3.70
CA TRP A 62 -1.41 -6.98 -2.42
C TRP A 62 -0.61 -7.54 -1.24
N ALA A 63 -0.33 -8.85 -1.23
CA ALA A 63 0.48 -9.45 -0.18
C ALA A 63 1.89 -8.85 -0.15
N LEU A 64 2.49 -8.57 -1.32
CA LEU A 64 3.78 -7.90 -1.41
C LEU A 64 3.74 -6.49 -0.81
N LEU A 65 2.72 -5.69 -1.16
CA LEU A 65 2.53 -4.35 -0.58
C LEU A 65 2.43 -4.42 0.96
N ILE A 66 1.64 -5.35 1.51
CA ILE A 66 1.50 -5.51 2.96
C ILE A 66 2.83 -5.87 3.62
N GLU A 67 3.63 -6.75 3.02
CA GLU A 67 4.95 -7.10 3.55
C GLU A 67 5.93 -5.93 3.51
N GLN A 68 5.89 -5.10 2.46
CA GLN A 68 6.70 -3.90 2.37
C GLN A 68 6.27 -2.82 3.38
N LEU A 69 4.96 -2.59 3.54
CA LEU A 69 4.40 -1.66 4.53
C LEU A 69 4.83 -2.01 5.97
N LYS A 70 4.96 -3.30 6.30
CA LYS A 70 5.48 -3.73 7.61
C LYS A 70 6.94 -3.35 7.86
N GLN A 71 7.71 -3.05 6.81
CA GLN A 71 9.10 -2.59 6.94
C GLN A 71 9.20 -1.07 7.14
N VAL A 72 8.13 -0.33 6.85
CA VAL A 72 8.08 1.14 6.96
C VAL A 72 8.17 1.56 8.42
N LYS A 73 8.84 2.69 8.65
CA LYS A 73 9.01 3.28 9.98
C LYS A 73 8.64 4.76 9.96
N LEU A 74 7.70 5.15 10.81
CA LEU A 74 7.35 6.55 11.02
C LEU A 74 8.24 7.14 12.13
N PHE A 75 9.06 8.14 11.80
CA PHE A 75 10.05 8.74 12.71
C PHE A 75 10.95 7.69 13.41
N GLY A 76 11.31 6.63 12.69
CA GLY A 76 12.12 5.52 13.22
C GLY A 76 11.35 4.53 14.10
N MET A 77 10.06 4.76 14.36
CA MET A 77 9.19 3.81 15.05
C MET A 77 8.62 2.80 14.03
N PRO A 78 8.63 1.48 14.35
CA PRO A 78 8.03 0.49 13.47
C PRO A 78 6.53 0.70 13.36
N MET A 79 6.00 0.55 12.15
CA MET A 79 4.57 0.48 11.90
C MET A 79 4.08 -0.96 12.14
N GLN A 80 2.93 -1.09 12.78
CA GLN A 80 2.15 -2.32 12.85
C GLN A 80 1.01 -2.22 11.85
N ILE A 81 0.92 -3.22 10.98
CA ILE A 81 -0.04 -3.29 9.88
C ILE A 81 -0.92 -4.52 10.08
N ILE A 82 -2.22 -4.32 10.25
CA ILE A 82 -3.21 -5.39 10.40
C ILE A 82 -4.28 -5.22 9.33
N GLU A 83 -4.37 -6.18 8.43
CA GLU A 83 -5.47 -6.27 7.48
C GLU A 83 -6.70 -6.89 8.17
N LYS A 84 -7.88 -6.28 7.99
CA LYS A 84 -9.16 -6.81 8.45
C LYS A 84 -10.21 -6.61 7.38
N TYR A 85 -11.05 -7.61 7.19
CA TYR A 85 -12.24 -7.46 6.36
C TYR A 85 -13.41 -7.00 7.22
N ASN A 86 -14.03 -5.88 6.86
CA ASN A 86 -15.19 -5.34 7.54
C ASN A 86 -16.47 -5.85 6.86
N HIS A 87 -17.14 -6.81 7.52
CA HIS A 87 -18.37 -7.43 7.03
C HIS A 87 -19.57 -6.48 6.96
N ASP A 88 -19.60 -5.43 7.79
CA ASP A 88 -20.72 -4.48 7.81
C ASP A 88 -20.71 -3.56 6.58
N HIS A 89 -19.51 -3.30 6.06
CA HIS A 89 -19.29 -2.41 4.93
C HIS A 89 -18.83 -3.13 3.65
N ASP A 90 -18.59 -4.44 3.71
CA ASP A 90 -18.08 -5.27 2.60
C ASP A 90 -16.79 -4.70 1.98
N VAL A 91 -15.84 -4.30 2.83
CA VAL A 91 -14.58 -3.66 2.42
C VAL A 91 -13.39 -4.15 3.25
N ASP A 92 -12.23 -4.21 2.61
CA ASP A 92 -10.95 -4.43 3.29
C ASP A 92 -10.48 -3.16 3.99
N GLU A 93 -10.02 -3.31 5.22
CA GLU A 93 -9.46 -2.25 6.07
C GLU A 93 -8.01 -2.56 6.43
N LEU A 94 -7.18 -1.52 6.42
CA LEU A 94 -5.83 -1.56 6.94
C LEU A 94 -5.76 -0.77 8.24
N HIS A 95 -5.60 -1.49 9.35
CA HIS A 95 -5.36 -0.91 10.66
C HIS A 95 -3.87 -0.70 10.82
N ILE A 96 -3.47 0.57 10.87
CA ILE A 96 -2.08 1.00 10.94
C ILE A 96 -1.87 1.62 12.32
N SER A 97 -0.87 1.18 13.06
CA SER A 97 -0.46 1.85 14.30
C SER A 97 1.05 2.00 14.35
N TRP A 98 1.53 3.00 15.06
CA TRP A 98 2.96 3.26 15.20
C TRP A 98 3.32 3.48 16.66
N GLY A 99 4.55 3.06 17.01
CA GLY A 99 5.01 3.04 18.39
C GLY A 99 4.62 1.76 19.14
N TYR A 100 4.97 1.70 20.43
CA TYR A 100 4.59 0.58 21.29
C TYR A 100 3.18 0.81 21.84
N GLN A 101 2.28 -0.14 21.61
CA GLN A 101 1.09 -0.27 22.46
C GLN A 101 1.57 -0.57 23.89
N SER A 102 1.44 0.40 24.79
CA SER A 102 1.57 0.19 26.23
C SER A 102 0.38 -0.57 26.77
#